data_AF-A0A7S2GI09-F1
#
_entry.id   AF-A0A7S2GI09-F1
#
_cell.length_a   1.000
_cell.length_b   1.000
_cell.length_c   1.000
_cell.angle_alpha   90.00
_cell.angle_beta   90.00
_cell.angle_gamma   90.00
#
_symmetry.space_group_name_H-M   'P 1'
#
loop_
_entity.id
_entity.type
_entity.pdbx_description
1 polymer ?
#
loop_
_entity_poly.entity_id
_entity_poly.type
_entity_poly.pdbx_seq_one_letter_code
_entity_poly.pdbx_strand_id
1 'polypeptide(L)'
;MKQIEFDKKMLDRTRDSAHSKDYRALKKEAARLQDFHAKLKEEQLAQKYNFEKVSARLEREKGQWFLKSGPQGTMAFVSEMICPRVLTSHADALFCSHFVRLIIKLRTPGFHALDFYNCWTVMLTQKIRCCSEREAQIFGVFLREMMSYVIHIRRDETSYNGEAKDNPCFHRNYYTPEDLEPGGKEEFLSFMDIRKGHSKWEGRIYKAMR
;
A
#
# COMPACT_ATOMS: atom_id res chain seq x y z
N MET A 1 -15.72 38.81 -63.00
CA MET A 1 -16.51 37.60 -62.68
C MET A 1 -15.70 36.31 -62.76
N LYS A 2 -14.95 36.03 -63.85
CA LYS A 2 -14.14 34.79 -63.98
C LYS A 2 -13.06 34.58 -62.89
N GLN A 3 -12.42 35.63 -62.39
CA GLN A 3 -11.40 35.53 -61.33
C GLN A 3 -12.00 35.09 -59.99
N ILE A 4 -13.15 35.66 -59.61
CA ILE A 4 -13.84 35.33 -58.35
C ILE A 4 -14.31 33.87 -58.35
N GLU A 5 -14.76 33.36 -59.50
CA GLU A 5 -15.13 31.94 -59.66
C GLU A 5 -13.93 30.99 -59.54
N PHE A 6 -12.77 31.40 -60.06
CA PHE A 6 -11.53 30.64 -59.96
C PHE A 6 -11.04 30.58 -58.51
N ASP A 7 -11.02 31.72 -57.82
CA ASP A 7 -10.59 31.81 -56.42
C ASP A 7 -11.52 31.01 -55.49
N LYS A 8 -12.84 31.04 -55.75
CA LYS A 8 -13.83 30.21 -55.05
C LYS A 8 -13.58 28.71 -55.25
N LYS A 9 -13.30 28.27 -56.47
CA LYS A 9 -12.93 26.86 -56.76
C LYS A 9 -11.63 26.43 -56.08
N MET A 10 -10.64 27.32 -55.97
CA MET A 10 -9.38 27.02 -55.28
C MET A 10 -9.56 26.92 -53.77
N LEU A 11 -10.39 27.80 -53.18
CA LEU A 11 -10.75 27.74 -51.76
C LEU A 11 -11.51 26.46 -51.42
N ASP A 12 -12.50 26.06 -52.22
CA ASP A 12 -13.25 24.82 -52.01
C ASP A 12 -12.33 23.58 -52.09
N ARG A 13 -11.42 23.52 -53.07
CA ARG A 13 -10.43 22.42 -53.19
C ARG A 13 -9.47 22.35 -52.00
N THR A 14 -9.05 23.50 -51.49
CA THR A 14 -8.14 23.57 -50.34
C THR A 14 -8.86 23.12 -49.06
N ARG A 15 -10.13 23.52 -48.89
CA ARG A 15 -10.99 23.07 -47.79
C ARG A 15 -11.20 21.55 -47.82
N ASP A 16 -11.50 20.97 -48.98
CA ASP A 16 -11.70 19.53 -49.12
C ASP A 16 -10.39 18.74 -48.89
N SER A 17 -9.25 19.28 -49.32
CA SER A 17 -7.92 18.71 -49.05
C SER A 17 -7.56 18.75 -47.57
N ALA A 18 -7.82 19.86 -46.89
CA ALA A 18 -7.62 20.01 -45.44
C ALA A 18 -8.52 19.04 -44.66
N HIS A 19 -9.82 19.00 -44.98
CA HIS A 19 -10.76 18.06 -44.37
C HIS A 19 -10.35 16.59 -44.60
N SER A 20 -9.80 16.25 -45.77
CA SER A 20 -9.27 14.92 -46.07
C SER A 20 -7.99 14.58 -45.29
N LYS A 21 -7.13 15.57 -45.01
CA LYS A 21 -5.92 15.40 -44.17
C LYS A 21 -6.30 15.25 -42.71
N ASP A 22 -7.19 16.09 -42.21
CA ASP A 22 -7.69 16.06 -40.83
C ASP A 22 -8.43 14.75 -40.55
N TYR A 23 -9.28 14.30 -41.48
CA TYR A 23 -9.94 13.00 -41.37
C TYR A 23 -8.94 11.82 -41.34
N ARG A 24 -7.87 11.87 -42.15
CA ARG A 24 -6.80 10.86 -42.12
C ARG A 24 -6.02 10.89 -40.81
N ALA A 25 -5.72 12.08 -40.29
CA ALA A 25 -5.04 12.25 -39.00
C ALA A 25 -5.91 11.70 -37.85
N LEU A 26 -7.21 12.04 -37.84
CA LEU A 26 -8.17 11.55 -36.86
C LEU A 26 -8.33 10.02 -36.92
N LYS A 27 -8.39 9.44 -38.12
CA LYS A 27 -8.44 7.98 -38.30
C LYS A 27 -7.17 7.29 -37.79
N LYS A 28 -5.99 7.87 -38.05
CA LYS A 28 -4.71 7.37 -37.55
C LYS A 28 -4.64 7.44 -36.02
N GLU A 29 -5.11 8.54 -35.44
CA GLU A 29 -5.16 8.71 -33.99
C GLU A 29 -6.16 7.73 -33.34
N ALA A 30 -7.34 7.55 -33.94
CA ALA A 30 -8.32 6.57 -33.49
C ALA A 30 -7.73 5.13 -33.51
N ALA A 31 -7.00 4.77 -34.56
CA ALA A 31 -6.32 3.48 -34.64
C ALA A 31 -5.22 3.34 -33.57
N ARG A 32 -4.43 4.39 -33.31
CA ARG A 32 -3.42 4.42 -32.25
C ARG A 32 -4.04 4.23 -30.86
N LEU A 33 -5.13 4.94 -30.58
CA LEU A 33 -5.86 4.83 -29.31
C LEU A 33 -6.49 3.45 -29.14
N GLN A 34 -7.01 2.84 -30.21
CA GLN A 34 -7.53 1.48 -30.18
C GLN A 34 -6.45 0.44 -29.87
N ASP A 35 -5.26 0.56 -30.49
CA ASP A 35 -4.10 -0.30 -30.20
C ASP A 35 -3.63 -0.13 -28.75
N PHE A 36 -3.51 1.11 -28.27
CA PHE A 36 -3.14 1.39 -26.88
C PHE A 36 -4.16 0.83 -25.89
N HIS A 37 -5.46 0.96 -26.18
CA HIS A 37 -6.52 0.38 -25.37
C HIS A 37 -6.48 -1.15 -25.33
N ALA A 38 -6.19 -1.79 -26.47
CA ALA A 38 -6.02 -3.24 -26.54
C ALA A 38 -4.84 -3.71 -25.67
N LYS A 39 -3.69 -3.02 -25.76
CA LYS A 39 -2.50 -3.31 -24.93
C LYS A 39 -2.77 -3.14 -23.44
N LEU A 40 -3.42 -2.03 -23.04
CA LEU A 40 -3.79 -1.81 -21.64
C LEU A 40 -4.73 -2.90 -21.10
N LYS A 41 -5.67 -3.40 -21.91
CA LYS A 41 -6.53 -4.52 -21.53
C LYS A 41 -5.74 -5.81 -21.34
N GLU A 42 -4.80 -6.10 -22.23
CA GLU A 42 -3.93 -7.26 -22.11
C GLU A 42 -3.06 -7.19 -20.84
N GLU A 43 -2.43 -6.04 -20.60
CA GLU A 43 -1.63 -5.79 -19.40
C GLU A 43 -2.47 -5.92 -18.12
N GLN A 44 -3.70 -5.39 -18.11
CA GLN A 44 -4.61 -5.51 -16.97
C GLN A 44 -4.95 -6.99 -16.68
N LEU A 45 -5.22 -7.79 -17.73
CA LEU A 45 -5.49 -9.22 -17.57
C LEU A 45 -4.27 -9.97 -17.05
N ALA A 46 -3.09 -9.68 -17.60
CA ALA A 46 -1.83 -10.28 -17.15
C ALA A 46 -1.51 -9.93 -15.68
N GLN A 47 -1.71 -8.67 -15.29
CA GLN A 47 -1.52 -8.21 -13.90
C GLN A 47 -2.52 -8.88 -12.95
N LYS A 48 -3.79 -9.02 -13.35
CA LYS A 48 -4.81 -9.71 -12.55
C LYS A 48 -4.45 -11.17 -12.32
N TYR A 49 -4.03 -11.88 -13.37
CA TYR A 49 -3.58 -13.26 -13.27
C TYR A 49 -2.36 -13.39 -12.34
N ASN A 50 -1.37 -12.50 -12.49
CA ASN A 50 -0.20 -12.49 -11.62
C ASN A 50 -0.57 -12.18 -10.16
N PHE A 51 -1.48 -11.24 -9.93
CA PHE A 51 -1.97 -10.91 -8.59
C PHE A 51 -2.65 -12.10 -7.91
N GLU A 52 -3.52 -12.82 -8.62
CA GLU A 52 -4.18 -14.04 -8.11
C GLU A 52 -3.14 -15.13 -7.79
N LYS A 53 -2.18 -15.36 -8.69
CA LYS A 53 -1.09 -16.33 -8.49
C LYS A 53 -0.24 -16.00 -7.26
N VAL A 54 0.17 -14.74 -7.11
CA VAL A 54 0.98 -14.30 -5.97
C VAL A 54 0.17 -14.36 -4.68
N SER A 55 -1.09 -13.91 -4.69
CA SER A 55 -1.97 -13.97 -3.52
C SER A 55 -2.17 -15.41 -3.04
N ALA A 56 -2.41 -16.35 -3.95
CA ALA A 56 -2.51 -17.77 -3.64
C ALA A 56 -1.21 -18.34 -3.06
N ARG A 57 -0.04 -17.88 -3.55
CA ARG A 57 1.25 -18.27 -2.97
C ARG A 57 1.40 -17.75 -1.54
N LEU A 58 1.15 -16.46 -1.33
CA LEU A 58 1.29 -15.82 -0.02
C LEU A 58 0.36 -16.45 1.02
N GLU A 59 -0.87 -16.79 0.63
CA GLU A 59 -1.83 -17.48 1.51
C GLU A 59 -1.33 -18.85 1.99
N ARG A 60 -0.60 -19.60 1.14
CA ARG A 60 0.03 -20.87 1.53
C ARG A 60 1.25 -20.68 2.42
N GLU A 61 2.02 -19.62 2.19
CA GLU A 61 3.30 -19.39 2.87
C GLU A 61 3.14 -18.68 4.22
N LYS A 62 2.04 -17.93 4.45
CA LYS A 62 1.86 -17.06 5.62
C LYS A 62 2.08 -17.77 6.96
N GLY A 63 1.71 -19.05 7.06
CA GLY A 63 1.87 -19.85 8.28
C GLY A 63 3.33 -20.10 8.66
N GLN A 64 4.27 -19.88 7.73
CA GLN A 64 5.70 -20.14 7.91
C GLN A 64 6.53 -18.85 8.07
N TRP A 65 5.92 -17.65 8.03
CA TRP A 65 6.67 -16.40 8.10
C TRP A 65 7.14 -16.07 9.52
N PHE A 66 6.35 -16.40 10.54
CA PHE A 66 6.65 -16.11 11.95
C PHE A 66 6.67 -17.39 12.80
N LEU A 67 7.57 -18.32 12.45
CA LEU A 67 7.73 -19.61 13.15
C LEU A 67 8.02 -19.47 14.65
N LYS A 68 8.75 -18.41 15.02
CA LYS A 68 9.00 -18.03 16.41
C LYS A 68 8.32 -16.69 16.66
N SER A 69 7.11 -16.75 17.20
CA SER A 69 6.38 -15.57 17.65
C SER A 69 7.13 -14.99 18.86
N GLY A 70 7.45 -13.70 18.82
CA GLY A 70 8.11 -13.03 19.94
C GLY A 70 8.56 -11.60 19.62
N PRO A 71 8.93 -10.82 20.65
CA PRO A 71 9.41 -9.45 20.47
C PRO A 71 10.65 -9.37 19.57
N GLN A 72 11.52 -10.37 19.62
CA GLN A 72 12.72 -10.44 18.77
C GLN A 72 12.36 -10.61 17.30
N GLY A 73 11.32 -11.41 16.99
CA GLY A 73 10.81 -11.58 15.64
C GLY A 73 10.21 -10.29 15.07
N THR A 74 9.42 -9.57 15.87
CA THR A 74 8.93 -8.24 15.51
C THR A 74 10.08 -7.27 15.24
N MET A 75 11.07 -7.23 16.14
CA MET A 75 12.22 -6.34 16.02
C MET A 75 13.05 -6.64 14.78
N ALA A 76 13.31 -7.93 14.49
CA ALA A 76 14.00 -8.35 13.27
C ALA A 76 13.21 -7.95 12.02
N PHE A 77 11.88 -8.13 12.02
CA PHE A 77 11.05 -7.71 10.90
C PHE A 77 11.17 -6.20 10.63
N VAL A 78 11.11 -5.37 11.68
CA VAL A 78 11.28 -3.92 11.52
C VAL A 78 12.70 -3.56 11.09
N SER A 79 13.72 -4.06 11.78
CA SER A 79 15.12 -3.66 11.59
C SER A 79 15.73 -4.16 10.28
N GLU A 80 15.48 -5.42 9.91
CA GLU A 80 16.12 -6.07 8.77
C GLU A 80 15.29 -6.00 7.48
N MET A 81 13.95 -5.85 7.58
CA MET A 81 13.09 -5.83 6.38
C MET A 81 12.51 -4.45 6.08
N ILE A 82 11.98 -3.75 7.09
CA ILE A 82 11.31 -2.45 6.88
C ILE A 82 12.33 -1.31 6.82
N CYS A 83 13.18 -1.17 7.84
CA CYS A 83 14.12 -0.05 7.98
C CYS A 83 15.09 0.14 6.80
N PRO A 84 15.64 -0.91 6.15
CA PRO A 84 16.55 -0.71 5.03
C PRO A 84 15.83 -0.19 3.77
N ARG A 85 14.54 -0.50 3.62
CA ARG A 85 13.75 -0.16 2.42
C ARG A 85 13.04 1.18 2.54
N VAL A 86 12.55 1.52 3.73
CA VAL A 86 11.65 2.66 3.94
C VAL A 86 12.26 4.03 3.58
N LEU A 87 13.58 4.17 3.55
CA LEU A 87 14.28 5.40 3.15
C LEU A 87 14.82 5.36 1.72
N THR A 88 14.72 4.22 1.02
CA THR A 88 15.36 4.02 -0.29
C THR A 88 14.59 4.75 -1.41
N SER A 89 13.27 4.63 -1.44
CA SER A 89 12.42 5.30 -2.43
C SER A 89 10.98 5.46 -1.94
N HIS A 90 10.24 6.35 -2.59
CA HIS A 90 8.79 6.49 -2.35
C HIS A 90 8.03 5.19 -2.62
N ALA A 91 8.43 4.44 -3.65
CA ALA A 91 7.82 3.15 -3.98
C ALA A 91 8.08 2.12 -2.89
N ASP A 92 9.29 2.07 -2.32
CA ASP A 92 9.63 1.16 -1.24
C ASP A 92 8.92 1.51 0.08
N ALA A 93 8.79 2.80 0.38
CA ALA A 93 8.02 3.28 1.53
C ALA A 93 6.54 2.84 1.45
N LEU A 94 5.92 2.99 0.28
CA LEU A 94 4.55 2.51 0.02
C LEU A 94 4.47 0.98 0.04
N PHE A 95 5.44 0.29 -0.55
CA PHE A 95 5.50 -1.16 -0.51
C PHE A 95 5.54 -1.67 0.93
N CYS A 96 6.39 -1.11 1.78
CA CYS A 96 6.50 -1.52 3.19
C CYS A 96 5.17 -1.34 3.95
N SER A 97 4.49 -0.20 3.77
CA SER A 97 3.22 0.05 4.44
C SER A 97 2.09 -0.85 3.92
N HIS A 98 2.01 -1.05 2.60
CA HIS A 98 1.05 -1.98 2.00
C HIS A 98 1.33 -3.44 2.36
N PHE A 99 2.59 -3.82 2.49
CA PHE A 99 2.98 -5.17 2.87
C PHE A 99 2.57 -5.48 4.31
N VAL A 100 2.72 -4.54 5.26
CA VAL A 100 2.21 -4.71 6.63
C VAL A 100 0.69 -4.87 6.63
N ARG A 101 -0.03 -4.02 5.88
CA ARG A 101 -1.50 -4.16 5.74
C ARG A 101 -1.88 -5.51 5.12
N LEU A 102 -1.09 -6.01 4.17
CA LEU A 102 -1.29 -7.31 3.55
C LEU A 102 -1.10 -8.46 4.55
N ILE A 103 -0.05 -8.42 5.39
CA ILE A 103 0.16 -9.40 6.46
C ILE A 103 -1.06 -9.49 7.38
N ILE A 104 -1.61 -8.34 7.77
CA ILE A 104 -2.81 -8.26 8.62
C ILE A 104 -4.04 -8.82 7.89
N LYS A 105 -4.23 -8.45 6.62
CA LYS A 105 -5.33 -8.92 5.78
C LYS A 105 -5.29 -10.43 5.55
N LEU A 106 -4.09 -11.00 5.41
CA LEU A 106 -3.87 -12.43 5.29
C LEU A 106 -4.07 -13.16 6.62
N ARG A 107 -4.30 -12.46 7.75
CA ARG A 107 -4.43 -13.09 9.08
C ARG A 107 -3.20 -13.94 9.42
N THR A 108 -2.03 -13.37 9.19
CA THR A 108 -0.76 -14.09 9.35
C THR A 108 -0.54 -14.44 10.83
N PRO A 109 -0.42 -15.72 11.19
CA PRO A 109 -0.16 -16.11 12.57
C PRO A 109 1.24 -15.66 13.02
N GLY A 110 1.39 -15.36 14.31
CA GLY A 110 2.67 -14.95 14.91
C GLY A 110 3.07 -13.48 14.66
N PHE A 111 2.47 -12.80 13.69
CA PHE A 111 2.58 -11.34 13.57
C PHE A 111 1.73 -10.65 14.64
N HIS A 112 2.28 -9.69 15.37
CA HIS A 112 1.55 -8.97 16.43
C HIS A 112 1.48 -7.49 16.08
N ALA A 113 0.31 -7.02 15.63
CA ALA A 113 0.15 -5.67 15.09
C ALA A 113 0.47 -4.59 16.14
N LEU A 114 -0.02 -4.73 17.37
CA LEU A 114 0.23 -3.73 18.43
C LEU A 114 1.72 -3.61 18.77
N ASP A 115 2.42 -4.74 18.90
CA ASP A 115 3.85 -4.73 19.19
C ASP A 115 4.65 -4.19 17.99
N PHE A 116 4.31 -4.59 16.77
CA PHE A 116 4.91 -4.05 15.55
C PHE A 116 4.81 -2.52 15.50
N TYR A 117 3.62 -1.96 15.72
CA TYR A 117 3.41 -0.51 15.75
C TYR A 117 4.18 0.18 16.88
N ASN A 118 4.29 -0.46 18.04
CA ASN A 118 5.13 0.04 19.12
C ASN A 118 6.62 0.01 18.77
N CYS A 119 7.10 -1.06 18.12
CA CYS A 119 8.49 -1.28 17.76
C CYS A 119 8.98 -0.25 16.73
N TRP A 120 8.31 -0.14 15.57
CA TRP A 120 8.77 0.78 14.52
C TRP A 120 8.72 2.25 14.96
N THR A 121 7.74 2.64 15.78
CA THR A 121 7.66 4.01 16.32
C THR A 121 8.74 4.31 17.36
N VAL A 122 9.31 3.30 18.05
CA VAL A 122 10.52 3.48 18.86
C VAL A 122 11.74 3.68 17.94
N MET A 123 11.88 2.86 16.91
CA MET A 123 13.02 2.95 15.99
C MET A 123 13.00 4.24 15.14
N LEU A 124 11.82 4.81 14.91
CA LEU A 124 11.57 6.08 14.24
C LEU A 124 12.48 7.21 14.73
N THR A 125 12.64 7.35 16.05
CA THR A 125 13.29 8.51 16.67
C THR A 125 14.76 8.62 16.27
N GLN A 126 15.39 7.48 15.97
CA GLN A 126 16.78 7.43 15.50
C GLN A 126 16.86 7.75 13.99
N LYS A 127 15.87 7.30 13.20
CA LYS A 127 15.85 7.52 11.75
C LYS A 127 15.60 8.97 11.36
N ILE A 128 14.66 9.65 12.02
CA ILE A 128 14.36 11.07 11.73
C ILE A 128 15.55 11.98 12.02
N ARG A 129 16.36 11.69 13.03
CA ARG A 129 17.51 12.56 13.38
C ARG A 129 18.69 12.44 12.42
N CYS A 130 18.77 11.34 11.67
CA CYS A 130 19.90 11.04 10.79
C CYS A 130 19.53 11.10 9.29
N CYS A 131 18.29 11.43 8.94
CA CYS A 131 17.86 11.46 7.56
C CYS A 131 18.26 12.76 6.85
N SER A 132 18.67 12.64 5.59
CA SER A 132 18.73 13.74 4.64
C SER A 132 17.33 14.28 4.31
N GLU A 133 17.26 15.45 3.68
CA GLU A 133 15.98 16.06 3.27
C GLU A 133 15.14 15.13 2.38
N ARG A 134 15.79 14.45 1.42
CA ARG A 134 15.11 13.50 0.54
C ARG A 134 14.55 12.32 1.33
N GLU A 135 15.34 11.75 2.25
CA GLU A 135 14.90 10.64 3.08
C GLU A 135 13.76 11.05 4.02
N ALA A 136 13.78 12.27 4.55
CA ALA A 136 12.69 12.80 5.37
C ALA A 136 11.36 12.87 4.58
N GLN A 137 11.40 13.30 3.32
CA GLN A 137 10.22 13.34 2.45
C GLN A 137 9.65 11.93 2.21
N ILE A 138 10.52 10.98 1.85
CA ILE A 138 10.13 9.57 1.65
C ILE A 138 9.54 8.99 2.94
N PHE A 139 10.21 9.25 4.06
CA PHE A 139 9.77 8.76 5.36
C PHE A 139 8.42 9.36 5.78
N GLY A 140 8.15 10.62 5.43
CA GLY A 140 6.85 11.26 5.64
C GLY A 140 5.70 10.50 4.94
N VAL A 141 5.95 9.96 3.74
CA VAL A 141 4.96 9.12 3.03
C VAL A 141 4.72 7.82 3.80
N PHE A 142 5.77 7.14 4.25
CA PHE A 142 5.63 5.94 5.08
C PHE A 142 4.85 6.22 6.37
N LEU A 143 5.22 7.28 7.11
CA LEU A 143 4.58 7.68 8.36
C LEU A 143 3.08 7.92 8.15
N ARG A 144 2.72 8.65 7.09
CA ARG A 144 1.32 8.93 6.74
C ARG A 144 0.55 7.63 6.49
N GLU A 145 1.07 6.73 5.66
CA GLU A 145 0.38 5.48 5.33
C GLU A 145 0.24 4.56 6.56
N MET A 146 1.28 4.42 7.36
CA MET A 146 1.25 3.61 8.57
C MET A 146 0.23 4.15 9.57
N MET A 147 0.23 5.46 9.84
CA MET A 147 -0.70 6.06 10.79
C MET A 147 -2.13 6.12 10.26
N SER A 148 -2.34 6.30 8.95
CA SER A 148 -3.68 6.30 8.34
C SER A 148 -4.42 4.99 8.60
N TYR A 149 -3.73 3.84 8.61
CA TYR A 149 -4.35 2.56 8.96
C TYR A 149 -4.82 2.54 10.41
N VAL A 150 -3.95 2.96 11.35
CA VAL A 150 -4.30 3.00 12.78
C VAL A 150 -5.45 3.96 13.05
N ILE A 151 -5.45 5.12 12.38
CA ILE A 151 -6.53 6.12 12.48
C ILE A 151 -7.87 5.54 12.00
N HIS A 152 -7.86 4.74 10.93
CA HIS A 152 -9.06 4.06 10.45
C HIS A 152 -9.60 3.06 11.48
N ILE A 153 -8.76 2.13 11.96
CA ILE A 153 -9.22 1.08 12.88
C ILE A 153 -9.60 1.61 14.27
N ARG A 154 -9.03 2.75 14.72
CA ARG A 154 -9.33 3.33 16.02
C ARG A 154 -10.57 4.23 16.02
N ARG A 155 -11.16 4.50 14.85
CA ARG A 155 -12.23 5.47 14.66
C ARG A 155 -13.47 5.12 15.47
N ASP A 156 -13.90 3.87 15.34
CA ASP A 156 -15.08 3.30 15.99
C ASP A 156 -14.90 1.78 16.13
N GLU A 157 -15.71 1.19 16.99
CA GLU A 157 -15.65 -0.23 17.30
C GLU A 157 -16.09 -1.10 16.11
N THR A 158 -16.92 -0.57 15.21
CA THR A 158 -17.32 -1.27 13.98
C THR A 158 -16.13 -1.46 13.03
N SER A 159 -15.37 -0.40 12.80
CA SER A 159 -14.16 -0.41 11.96
C SER A 159 -13.09 -1.31 12.57
N TYR A 160 -12.94 -1.27 13.91
CA TYR A 160 -12.05 -2.17 14.63
C TYR A 160 -12.44 -3.64 14.45
N ASN A 161 -13.70 -3.98 14.74
CA ASN A 161 -14.20 -5.35 14.66
C ASN A 161 -14.15 -5.90 13.22
N GLY A 162 -14.31 -5.06 12.20
CA GLY A 162 -14.16 -5.48 10.80
C GLY A 162 -12.77 -6.01 10.44
N GLU A 163 -11.73 -5.53 11.14
CA GLU A 163 -10.32 -5.87 10.87
C GLU A 163 -9.74 -6.86 11.89
N ALA A 164 -10.08 -6.69 13.17
CA ALA A 164 -9.44 -7.36 14.29
C ALA A 164 -10.18 -8.60 14.79
N LYS A 165 -11.50 -8.71 14.56
CA LYS A 165 -12.28 -9.84 15.02
C LYS A 165 -11.77 -11.14 14.37
N ASP A 166 -11.48 -12.14 15.21
CA ASP A 166 -10.96 -13.45 14.82
C ASP A 166 -9.66 -13.38 13.99
N ASN A 167 -8.90 -12.28 14.13
CA ASN A 167 -7.64 -12.07 13.42
C ASN A 167 -6.45 -12.28 14.36
N PRO A 168 -5.61 -13.31 14.16
CA PRO A 168 -4.48 -13.62 15.03
C PRO A 168 -3.44 -12.51 15.06
N CYS A 169 -3.45 -11.58 14.09
CA CYS A 169 -2.59 -10.40 14.12
C CYS A 169 -2.90 -9.45 15.29
N PHE A 170 -4.06 -9.60 15.92
CA PHE A 170 -4.53 -8.82 17.05
C PHE A 170 -4.55 -9.63 18.35
N HIS A 171 -3.75 -10.68 18.45
CA HIS A 171 -3.46 -11.33 19.73
C HIS A 171 -2.80 -10.35 20.70
N ARG A 172 -3.22 -10.41 21.97
CA ARG A 172 -2.72 -9.54 23.04
C ARG A 172 -1.32 -9.93 23.49
N ASN A 173 -1.04 -11.22 23.54
CA ASN A 173 0.23 -11.80 23.95
C ASN A 173 0.78 -12.69 22.83
N TYR A 174 2.08 -12.98 22.90
CA TYR A 174 2.68 -14.03 22.09
C TYR A 174 2.25 -15.39 22.64
N TYR A 175 1.73 -16.23 21.76
CA TYR A 175 1.31 -17.59 22.08
C TYR A 175 2.23 -18.61 21.42
N THR A 176 2.59 -19.67 22.16
CA THR A 176 3.20 -20.88 21.60
C THR A 176 2.13 -21.77 20.98
N PRO A 177 2.50 -22.79 20.17
CA PRO A 177 1.53 -23.78 19.69
C PRO A 177 0.76 -24.49 20.81
N GLU A 178 1.38 -24.67 21.98
CA GLU A 178 0.73 -25.28 23.15
C GLU A 178 -0.35 -24.37 23.75
N ASP A 179 -0.10 -23.05 23.77
CA ASP A 179 -1.06 -22.07 24.28
C ASP A 179 -2.35 -21.98 23.42
N LEU A 180 -2.26 -22.39 22.16
CA LEU A 180 -3.36 -22.33 21.17
C LEU A 180 -4.15 -23.65 21.09
N GLU A 181 -3.87 -24.64 21.96
CA GLU A 181 -4.63 -25.89 22.01
C GLU A 181 -6.09 -25.67 22.48
N PRO A 182 -7.03 -26.58 22.15
CA PRO A 182 -8.43 -26.45 22.56
C PRO A 182 -8.57 -26.36 24.08
N GLY A 183 -8.95 -25.18 24.59
CA GLY A 183 -9.00 -24.88 26.03
C GLY A 183 -7.97 -23.83 26.49
N GLY A 184 -7.08 -23.40 25.60
CA GLY A 184 -6.19 -22.26 25.79
C GLY A 184 -6.94 -20.93 25.93
N LYS A 185 -6.33 -19.97 26.64
CA LYS A 185 -6.89 -18.62 26.83
C LYS A 185 -6.26 -17.67 25.82
N GLU A 186 -6.68 -17.77 24.55
CA GLU A 186 -6.33 -16.75 23.57
C GLU A 186 -7.08 -15.45 23.86
N GLU A 187 -6.34 -14.42 24.26
CA GLU A 187 -6.86 -13.07 24.40
C GLU A 187 -6.53 -12.25 23.15
N PHE A 188 -7.57 -11.65 22.58
CA PHE A 188 -7.47 -10.64 21.54
C PHE A 188 -7.38 -9.25 22.15
N LEU A 189 -6.78 -8.33 21.42
CA LEU A 189 -6.75 -6.92 21.76
C LEU A 189 -8.18 -6.38 21.84
N SER A 190 -8.40 -5.46 22.77
CA SER A 190 -9.62 -4.67 22.81
C SER A 190 -9.49 -3.43 21.93
N PHE A 191 -10.64 -2.87 21.53
CA PHE A 191 -10.67 -1.56 20.88
C PHE A 191 -9.93 -0.47 21.69
N MET A 192 -10.02 -0.54 23.02
CA MET A 192 -9.35 0.39 23.92
C MET A 192 -7.82 0.26 23.88
N ASP A 193 -7.28 -0.94 23.64
CA ASP A 193 -5.84 -1.15 23.53
C ASP A 193 -5.27 -0.45 22.29
N ILE A 194 -5.99 -0.50 21.16
CA ILE A 194 -5.61 0.24 19.94
C ILE A 194 -5.66 1.75 20.17
N ARG A 195 -6.67 2.27 20.87
CA ARG A 195 -6.75 3.71 21.18
C ARG A 195 -5.61 4.19 22.09
N LYS A 196 -5.27 3.39 23.11
CA LYS A 196 -4.13 3.66 24.00
C LYS A 196 -2.81 3.58 23.23
N GLY A 197 -2.66 2.53 22.40
CA GLY A 197 -1.52 2.34 21.50
C GLY A 197 -1.30 3.53 20.59
N HIS A 198 -2.33 3.94 19.85
CA HIS A 198 -2.28 5.12 18.97
C HIS A 198 -1.84 6.37 19.72
N SER A 199 -2.45 6.68 20.86
CA SER A 199 -2.12 7.89 21.64
C SER A 199 -0.65 7.88 22.10
N LYS A 200 -0.13 6.71 22.49
CA LYS A 200 1.28 6.51 22.84
C LYS A 200 2.21 6.72 21.65
N TRP A 201 1.87 6.15 20.50
CA TRP A 201 2.66 6.25 19.26
C TRP A 201 2.69 7.67 18.71
N GLU A 202 1.53 8.33 18.67
CA GLU A 202 1.37 9.72 18.24
C GLU A 202 2.20 10.66 19.14
N GLY A 203 2.11 10.50 20.47
CA GLY A 203 2.92 11.29 21.40
C GLY A 203 4.43 11.07 21.22
N ARG A 204 4.85 9.85 20.84
CA ARG A 204 6.25 9.56 20.53
C ARG A 204 6.70 10.20 19.22
N ILE A 205 5.87 10.11 18.19
CA ILE A 205 6.10 10.75 16.88
C ILE A 205 6.23 12.26 17.06
N TYR A 206 5.31 12.89 17.79
CA TYR A 206 5.34 14.33 18.08
C TYR A 206 6.63 14.75 18.80
N LYS A 207 7.05 13.99 19.82
CA LYS A 207 8.33 14.24 20.52
C LYS A 207 9.57 14.01 19.66
N ALA A 208 9.48 13.17 18.63
CA ALA A 208 10.60 12.90 17.72
C ALA A 208 10.83 14.03 16.71
N MET A 209 9.76 14.76 16.37
CA MET A 209 9.77 15.85 15.39
C MET A 209 10.01 17.23 16.01
N ARG A 210 10.02 17.32 17.34
CA ARG A 210 10.38 18.52 18.10
C ARG A 210 11.88 18.55 18.37
#